data_AF-A0A9P6GWT6-F1
#
_entry.id   AF-A0A9P6GWT6-F1
#
_cell.length_a   1.000
_cell.length_b   1.000
_cell.length_c   1.000
_cell.angle_alpha   90.00
_cell.angle_beta   90.00
_cell.angle_gamma   90.00
#
_symmetry.space_group_name_H-M   'P 1'
#
loop_
_entity.id
_entity.type
_entity.pdbx_description
1 polymer ?
#
loop_
_entity_poly.entity_id
_entity_poly.type
_entity_poly.pdbx_seq_one_letter_code
_entity_poly.pdbx_strand_id
1 'polypeptide(L)'
;MIERCLRSYMNSYHRALGCTPQEVIDGRILDPRQQKSYKKSYEQRNGINLGELGPQVGDKVLYHHPIGKESKLGADYDRSGIVIERSLGSATIQLQDGRVIRAALRNLKRLN
;
A
#
# COMPACT_ATOMS: atom_id res chain seq x y z
N MET A 1 -4.87 6.77 30.58
CA MET A 1 -4.38 5.49 29.99
C MET A 1 -3.96 5.66 28.53
N ILE A 2 -4.79 6.29 27.69
CA ILE A 2 -4.49 6.63 26.28
C ILE A 2 -3.13 7.36 26.11
N GLU A 3 -2.82 8.31 26.99
CA GLU A 3 -1.54 9.05 26.95
C GLU A 3 -0.30 8.16 27.15
N ARG A 4 -0.37 7.10 27.96
CA ARG A 4 0.75 6.17 28.16
C ARG A 4 1.00 5.33 26.91
N CYS A 5 -0.07 4.86 26.26
CA CYS A 5 0.03 4.12 25.00
C CYS A 5 0.60 5.00 23.88
N LEU A 6 0.12 6.24 23.76
CA LEU A 6 0.62 7.19 22.78
C LEU A 6 2.10 7.49 23.01
N ARG A 7 2.51 7.79 24.24
CA ARG A 7 3.92 8.04 24.56
C ARG A 7 4.81 6.84 24.23
N SER A 8 4.34 5.62 24.51
CA SER A 8 5.09 4.40 24.18
C SER A 8 5.23 4.22 22.67
N TYR A 9 4.15 4.43 21.91
CA TYR A 9 4.17 4.37 20.44
C TYR A 9 5.12 5.41 19.85
N MET A 10 5.07 6.66 20.31
CA MET A 10 5.90 7.75 19.79
C MET A 10 7.41 7.51 19.95
N ASN A 11 7.79 6.74 20.98
CA ASN A 11 9.18 6.39 21.27
C ASN A 11 9.54 4.96 20.83
N SER A 12 8.65 4.26 20.13
CA SER A 12 8.91 2.91 19.63
C SER A 12 9.68 2.95 18.32
N TYR A 13 10.77 2.19 18.23
CA TYR A 13 11.68 2.19 17.08
C TYR A 13 11.08 1.47 15.87
N HIS A 14 10.98 2.16 14.73
CA HIS A 14 10.51 1.58 13.49
C HIS A 14 11.68 0.99 12.67
N ARG A 15 11.83 -0.34 12.71
CA ARG A 15 13.00 -1.05 12.13
C ARG A 15 13.29 -0.74 10.66
N ALA A 16 12.26 -0.50 9.84
CA ALA A 16 12.45 -0.20 8.42
C ALA A 16 12.85 1.26 8.15
N LEU A 17 12.54 2.17 9.08
CA LEU A 17 12.86 3.60 8.97
C LEU A 17 14.13 3.96 9.73
N GLY A 18 14.52 3.13 10.70
CA GLY A 18 15.72 3.32 11.50
C GLY A 18 15.58 4.43 12.56
N CYS A 19 14.35 4.84 12.90
CA CYS A 19 14.05 5.88 13.87
C CYS A 19 12.68 5.65 14.53
N THR A 20 12.42 6.42 15.59
CA THR A 20 11.12 6.54 16.26
C THR A 20 10.27 7.66 15.63
N PRO A 21 8.94 7.62 15.77
CA PRO A 21 8.09 8.74 15.37
C PRO A 21 8.48 10.08 16.01
N GLN A 22 8.90 10.08 17.28
CA GLN A 22 9.33 11.29 17.97
C GLN A 22 10.60 11.90 17.36
N GLU A 23 11.59 11.07 17.00
CA GLU A 23 12.81 11.54 16.32
C GLU A 23 12.51 12.16 14.94
N VAL A 24 11.47 11.69 14.25
CA VAL A 24 11.01 12.30 13.00
C VAL A 24 10.45 13.70 13.25
N ILE A 25 9.61 13.86 14.27
CA ILE A 25 9.04 15.16 14.66
C ILE A 25 10.15 16.13 15.09
N ASP A 26 11.13 15.64 15.84
CA ASP A 26 12.26 16.43 16.35
C ASP A 26 13.33 16.71 15.27
N GLY A 27 13.15 16.21 14.05
CA GLY A 27 14.11 16.37 12.95
C GLY A 27 15.41 15.57 13.13
N ARG A 28 15.48 14.65 14.10
CA ARG A 28 16.63 13.77 14.38
C ARG A 28 16.59 12.50 13.55
N ILE A 29 16.37 12.65 12.25
CA ILE A 29 16.30 11.53 11.32
C ILE A 29 17.68 11.15 10.79
N LEU A 30 17.87 9.85 10.53
CA LEU A 30 19.06 9.35 9.85
C LEU A 30 19.24 10.04 8.49
N ASP A 31 20.50 10.19 8.06
CA ASP A 31 20.83 10.67 6.72
C ASP A 31 20.11 9.83 5.63
N PRO A 32 19.66 10.42 4.51
CA PRO A 32 18.97 9.69 3.44
C PRO A 32 19.69 8.43 2.94
N ARG A 33 21.03 8.40 2.98
CA ARG A 33 21.82 7.21 2.62
C ARG A 33 21.66 6.09 3.66
N GLN A 34 21.65 6.44 4.94
CA GLN A 34 21.46 5.48 6.02
C GLN A 34 20.03 4.94 6.03
N GLN A 35 19.02 5.79 5.81
CA GLN A 35 17.62 5.34 5.67
C GLN A 35 17.46 4.33 4.52
N LYS A 36 18.08 4.57 3.36
CA LYS A 36 18.08 3.62 2.24
C LYS A 36 18.71 2.28 2.61
N SER A 37 19.79 2.29 3.39
CA SER A 37 20.44 1.06 3.87
C SER A 37 19.53 0.25 4.80
N TYR A 38 18.92 0.91 5.80
CA TYR A 38 17.95 0.28 6.71
C TYR A 38 16.76 -0.32 5.98
N LYS A 39 16.18 0.44 5.03
CA LYS A 39 15.07 -0.02 4.20
C LYS A 39 15.45 -1.26 3.40
N LYS A 40 16.61 -1.25 2.71
CA LYS A 40 17.09 -2.38 1.91
C LYS A 40 17.32 -3.64 2.77
N SER A 41 17.93 -3.49 3.95
CA SER A 41 18.12 -4.61 4.88
C SER A 41 16.78 -5.17 5.40
N TYR A 42 15.78 -4.31 5.65
CA TYR A 42 14.45 -4.74 6.05
C TYR A 42 13.71 -5.48 4.92
N GLU A 43 13.75 -4.97 3.70
CA GLU A 43 13.16 -5.60 2.51
C GLU A 43 13.79 -6.98 2.25
N GLN A 44 15.13 -7.08 2.33
CA GLN A 44 15.86 -8.33 2.17
C GLN A 44 15.50 -9.37 3.23
N ARG A 45 15.39 -8.98 4.51
CA ARG A 45 15.01 -9.91 5.59
C ARG A 45 13.59 -10.43 5.49
N ASN A 46 12.67 -9.63 4.93
CA ASN A 46 11.26 -10.01 4.81
C ASN A 46 10.90 -10.56 3.42
N GLY A 47 11.85 -10.67 2.50
CA GLY A 47 11.61 -11.14 1.13
C GLY A 47 10.63 -10.28 0.33
N ILE A 48 10.51 -8.99 0.64
CA ILE A 48 9.52 -8.10 0.03
C ILE A 48 10.14 -7.35 -1.16
N ASN A 49 9.83 -7.77 -2.39
CA ASN A 49 10.02 -6.96 -3.59
C ASN A 49 8.75 -6.15 -3.89
N LEU A 50 8.64 -4.95 -3.32
CA LEU A 50 7.48 -4.05 -3.50
C LEU A 50 7.23 -3.66 -4.97
N GLY A 51 8.26 -3.72 -5.83
CA GLY A 51 8.17 -3.35 -7.24
C GLY A 51 7.32 -4.30 -8.08
N GLU A 52 7.37 -5.60 -7.75
CA GLU A 52 6.83 -6.70 -8.55
C GLU A 52 5.48 -7.22 -8.02
N LEU A 53 5.13 -6.87 -6.80
CA LEU A 53 3.88 -7.29 -6.17
C LEU A 53 2.72 -6.39 -6.64
N GLY A 54 1.99 -6.86 -7.64
CA GLY A 54 0.68 -6.32 -8.02
C GLY A 54 0.52 -6.00 -9.50
N PRO A 55 -0.69 -5.55 -9.91
CA PRO A 55 -0.99 -5.18 -11.28
C PRO A 55 -0.07 -4.08 -11.83
N GLN A 56 0.36 -4.27 -13.08
CA GLN A 56 1.18 -3.35 -13.86
C GLN A 56 0.35 -2.65 -14.93
N VAL A 57 0.88 -1.57 -15.50
CA VAL A 57 0.24 -0.88 -16.63
C VAL A 57 0.08 -1.85 -17.80
N GLY A 58 -1.14 -1.91 -18.36
CA GLY A 58 -1.54 -2.85 -19.40
C GLY A 58 -2.16 -4.15 -18.88
N ASP A 59 -2.04 -4.46 -17.58
CA ASP A 59 -2.65 -5.66 -17.03
C ASP A 59 -4.18 -5.58 -17.08
N LYS A 60 -4.81 -6.69 -17.49
CA LYS A 60 -6.23 -6.92 -17.28
C LYS A 60 -6.46 -7.27 -15.82
N VAL A 61 -7.38 -6.57 -15.18
CA VAL A 61 -7.67 -6.74 -13.76
C VAL A 61 -9.17 -6.86 -13.52
N LEU A 62 -9.52 -7.59 -12.47
CA LEU A 62 -10.81 -7.51 -11.84
C LEU A 62 -10.76 -6.57 -10.64
N TYR A 63 -11.71 -5.67 -10.56
CA TYR A 63 -11.90 -4.73 -9.48
C TYR A 63 -12.99 -5.21 -8.53
N HIS A 64 -12.60 -5.39 -7.27
CA HIS A 64 -13.50 -5.62 -6.17
C HIS A 64 -13.98 -4.28 -5.61
N HIS A 65 -15.25 -3.94 -5.86
CA HIS A 65 -15.84 -2.74 -5.30
C HIS A 65 -15.99 -2.90 -3.78
N PRO A 66 -15.55 -1.94 -2.95
CA PRO A 66 -15.81 -2.02 -1.52
C PRO A 66 -17.31 -1.82 -1.31
N ILE A 67 -18.02 -2.92 -1.05
CA ILE A 67 -19.45 -2.89 -0.81
C ILE A 67 -19.71 -2.10 0.48
N GLY A 68 -20.66 -1.17 0.41
CA GLY A 68 -21.22 -0.55 1.62
C GLY A 68 -21.72 -1.65 2.56
N LYS A 69 -21.57 -1.44 3.87
CA LYS A 69 -21.80 -2.43 4.95
C LYS A 69 -23.19 -3.10 4.99
N GLU A 70 -24.06 -2.84 4.03
CA GLU A 70 -25.46 -3.27 4.00
C GLU A 70 -25.71 -4.54 3.16
N SER A 71 -24.83 -4.91 2.23
CA SER A 71 -25.00 -6.18 1.50
C SER A 71 -24.23 -7.32 2.17
N LYS A 72 -24.96 -8.27 2.75
CA LYS A 72 -24.42 -9.50 3.36
C LYS A 72 -24.04 -10.59 2.35
N LEU A 73 -24.28 -10.37 1.05
CA LEU A 73 -24.05 -11.33 0.00
C LEU A 73 -23.30 -10.67 -1.16
N GLY A 74 -22.12 -11.20 -1.47
CA GLY A 74 -21.43 -10.97 -2.74
C GLY A 74 -20.32 -9.93 -2.72
N ALA A 75 -19.24 -10.20 -1.99
CA ALA A 75 -17.92 -9.66 -2.35
C ALA A 75 -17.46 -10.33 -3.64
N ASP A 76 -18.11 -10.01 -4.75
CA ASP A 76 -17.78 -10.56 -6.06
C ASP A 76 -16.96 -9.54 -6.84
N TYR A 77 -16.05 -10.05 -7.66
CA TYR A 77 -15.17 -9.22 -8.46
C TYR A 77 -15.97 -8.70 -9.66
N ASP A 78 -16.80 -7.70 -9.43
CA ASP A 78 -17.91 -7.35 -10.34
C ASP A 78 -17.50 -6.68 -11.65
N ARG A 79 -16.29 -6.09 -11.70
CA ARG A 79 -15.91 -5.22 -12.83
C ARG A 79 -14.52 -5.51 -13.33
N SER A 80 -14.40 -5.80 -14.62
CA SER A 80 -13.12 -5.95 -15.30
C SER A 80 -12.66 -4.62 -15.90
N GLY A 81 -11.35 -4.46 -16.03
CA GLY A 81 -10.73 -3.28 -16.61
C GLY A 81 -9.26 -3.50 -16.95
N ILE A 82 -8.63 -2.44 -17.45
CA ILE A 82 -7.21 -2.42 -17.78
C ILE A 82 -6.53 -1.34 -16.93
N VAL A 83 -5.38 -1.66 -16.37
CA VAL A 83 -4.56 -0.68 -15.65
C VAL A 83 -3.94 0.28 -16.65
N ILE A 84 -4.23 1.57 -16.50
CA ILE A 84 -3.68 2.63 -17.36
C ILE A 84 -2.57 3.42 -16.66
N GLU A 85 -2.58 3.45 -15.32
CA GLU A 85 -1.55 4.13 -14.53
C GLU A 85 -1.33 3.40 -13.19
N ARG A 86 -0.09 3.38 -12.70
CA ARG A 86 0.27 2.76 -11.42
C ARG A 86 0.92 3.79 -10.49
N SER A 87 0.49 3.79 -9.23
CA SER A 87 1.10 4.56 -8.15
C SER A 87 1.33 3.66 -6.92
N LEU A 88 2.08 4.14 -5.93
CA LEU A 88 2.37 3.37 -4.73
C LEU A 88 1.06 3.03 -3.99
N GLY A 89 0.70 1.74 -3.93
CA GLY A 89 -0.49 1.25 -3.23
C GLY A 89 -1.83 1.45 -3.96
N SER A 90 -1.86 2.06 -5.15
CA SER A 90 -3.08 2.20 -5.96
C SER A 90 -2.81 2.22 -7.46
N ALA A 91 -3.81 1.87 -8.27
CA ALA A 91 -3.74 1.97 -9.72
C ALA A 91 -4.99 2.66 -10.27
N THR A 92 -4.80 3.37 -11.38
CA THR A 92 -5.90 3.90 -12.20
C THR A 92 -6.27 2.85 -13.22
N ILE A 93 -7.54 2.49 -13.26
CA ILE A 93 -8.08 1.44 -14.12
C ILE A 93 -9.21 2.01 -14.99
N GLN A 94 -9.17 1.67 -16.26
CA GLN A 94 -10.27 1.90 -17.19
C GLN A 94 -11.14 0.64 -17.21
N LEU A 95 -12.37 0.76 -16.71
CA LEU A 95 -13.34 -0.32 -16.69
C LEU A 95 -13.93 -0.54 -18.08
N GLN A 96 -14.45 -1.74 -18.33
CA GLN A 96 -15.10 -2.08 -19.61
C GLN A 96 -16.32 -1.20 -19.94
N ASP A 97 -16.99 -0.65 -18.94
CA ASP A 97 -18.11 0.28 -19.11
C ASP A 97 -17.67 1.73 -19.45
N GLY A 98 -16.37 1.94 -19.67
CA GLY A 98 -15.79 3.23 -20.05
C GLY A 98 -15.42 4.13 -18.87
N ARG A 99 -15.78 3.78 -17.63
CA ARG A 99 -15.42 4.58 -16.46
C ARG A 99 -13.94 4.43 -16.12
N VAL A 100 -13.33 5.51 -15.67
CA VAL A 100 -11.96 5.52 -15.13
C VAL A 100 -12.04 5.71 -13.62
N ILE A 101 -11.45 4.79 -12.86
CA ILE A 101 -11.43 4.86 -11.40
C ILE A 101 -10.02 4.66 -10.84
N ARG A 102 -9.78 5.21 -9.66
CA ARG A 102 -8.58 4.92 -8.87
C ARG A 102 -8.92 3.90 -7.79
N ALA A 103 -8.22 2.78 -7.77
CA ALA A 103 -8.46 1.67 -6.85
C ALA A 103 -7.18 1.29 -6.09
N ALA A 104 -7.33 0.92 -4.81
CA ALA A 104 -6.23 0.35 -4.04
C ALA A 104 -5.83 -1.01 -4.62
N LEU A 105 -4.52 -1.32 -4.67
CA LEU A 105 -4.03 -2.58 -5.28
C LEU A 105 -4.64 -3.84 -4.64
N ARG A 106 -4.96 -3.78 -3.34
CA ARG A 106 -5.63 -4.88 -2.61
C ARG A 106 -7.02 -5.23 -3.15
N ASN A 107 -7.65 -4.31 -3.87
CA ASN A 107 -8.97 -4.52 -4.48
C ASN A 107 -8.85 -4.93 -5.96
N LEU A 108 -7.64 -5.15 -6.46
CA LEU A 108 -7.37 -5.51 -7.85
C LEU A 108 -6.78 -6.90 -7.91
N LYS A 109 -7.40 -7.77 -8.71
CA LYS A 109 -6.90 -9.11 -9.01
C LYS A 109 -6.50 -9.17 -10.48
N ARG A 110 -5.23 -9.49 -10.75
CA ARG A 110 -4.75 -9.66 -12.13
C ARG A 110 -5.40 -10.89 -12.76
N LEU A 111 -5.87 -10.74 -14.00
CA LEU A 111 -6.26 -11.84 -14.87
C LEU A 111 -5.01 -12.24 -15.68
N ASN A 112 -4.54 -13.48 -15.49
CA ASN A 112 -3.46 -14.04 -16.31
C ASN A 112 -3.98 -14.41 -17.70
#